data_AF-A0A938EWC8-F1
#
_entry.id   AF-A0A938EWC8-F1
#
_cell.length_a   1.000
_cell.length_b   1.000
_cell.length_c   1.000
_cell.angle_alpha   90.00
_cell.angle_beta   90.00
_cell.angle_gamma   90.00
#
_symmetry.space_group_name_H-M   'P 1'
#
loop_
_entity.id
_entity.type
_entity.pdbx_description
1 polymer ?
#
loop_
_entity_poly.entity_id
_entity_poly.type
_entity_poly.pdbx_seq_one_letter_code
_entity_poly.pdbx_strand_id
1 'polypeptide(L)'
;MKEKEEELLLSSLQRIAPGTDLRTGIEYILQAKTGALIVIGDSEQVLKLVDGGFYIGCTLTPAKFYELAKMDGAIILSHDAARILYANTHLYPNPLIKTAETGTRHRTAERVAKQTKALVISISQKRDAVTLYIDDIKYTLEEPRIVLSKANQALQTLSKYKEGWEYLIANLTIKELEDMVTLFDVVTVLQRSSIVQKTEKEVRKYIYELGTDGKLLNMQVEELMLNVIDENLKLIEDYININDNLRPAEINNRINSLDEDALVNLENVAKILGYKIDVNLKEYQVRPKGIRIISGIKRLPEQLMRNLVSKFGNLKNILNAGIEEIAEVQGMGKARAGLLYDRLKKFSEYYLYNEPYSSKGGVIQQIRF
;
A
#
# COMPACT_ATOMS: atom_id res chain seq x y z
N MET A 1 -7.63 -3.82 -13.23
CA MET A 1 -6.38 -3.39 -13.88
C MET A 1 -5.33 -4.44 -13.52
N LYS A 2 -4.50 -4.89 -14.47
CA LYS A 2 -3.40 -5.81 -14.11
C LYS A 2 -2.37 -5.04 -13.27
N GLU A 3 -1.72 -5.68 -12.31
CA GLU A 3 -0.73 -5.03 -11.41
C GLU A 3 0.31 -4.19 -12.17
N LYS A 4 0.78 -4.67 -13.33
CA LYS A 4 1.69 -3.95 -14.22
C LYS A 4 1.09 -2.67 -14.84
N GLU A 5 -0.18 -2.68 -15.20
CA GLU A 5 -0.88 -1.49 -15.73
C GLU A 5 -1.02 -0.42 -14.63
N GLU A 6 -1.26 -0.86 -13.40
CA GLU A 6 -1.36 0.01 -12.23
C GLU A 6 -0.03 0.70 -11.90
N GLU A 7 1.07 -0.05 -11.88
CA GLU A 7 2.41 0.50 -11.69
C GLU A 7 2.77 1.52 -12.78
N LEU A 8 2.41 1.22 -14.03
CA LEU A 8 2.64 2.11 -15.17
C LEU A 8 1.83 3.41 -15.05
N LEU A 9 0.57 3.32 -14.61
CA LEU A 9 -0.26 4.50 -14.35
C LEU A 9 0.29 5.31 -13.17
N LEU A 10 0.63 4.69 -12.05
CA LEU A 10 1.13 5.37 -10.86
C LEU A 10 2.45 6.11 -11.13
N SER A 11 3.39 5.46 -11.81
CA SER A 11 4.64 6.12 -12.23
C SER A 11 4.37 7.29 -13.18
N SER A 12 3.37 7.19 -14.04
CA SER A 12 2.96 8.30 -14.92
C SER A 12 2.34 9.46 -14.15
N LEU A 13 1.46 9.18 -13.17
CA LEU A 13 0.83 10.19 -12.32
C LEU A 13 1.85 10.96 -11.50
N GLN A 14 2.86 10.28 -10.94
CA GLN A 14 3.94 10.93 -10.18
C GLN A 14 4.71 11.97 -11.00
N ARG A 15 4.90 11.73 -12.30
CA ARG A 15 5.62 12.65 -13.19
C ARG A 15 4.87 13.95 -13.49
N ILE A 16 3.57 13.96 -13.25
CA ILE A 16 2.66 15.08 -13.50
C ILE A 16 1.91 15.50 -12.23
N ALA A 17 2.37 15.04 -11.08
CA ALA A 17 1.76 15.34 -9.80
C ALA A 17 2.06 16.79 -9.38
N PRO A 18 1.22 17.39 -8.51
CA PRO A 18 1.49 18.70 -7.91
C PRO A 18 2.90 18.78 -7.31
N GLY A 19 3.54 19.93 -7.52
CA GLY A 19 4.94 20.19 -7.16
C GLY A 19 5.97 19.96 -8.27
N THR A 20 5.57 19.36 -9.40
CA THR A 20 6.42 19.28 -10.60
C THR A 20 6.25 20.50 -11.50
N ASP A 21 7.32 20.93 -12.16
CA ASP A 21 7.26 22.05 -13.12
C ASP A 21 6.27 21.78 -14.27
N LEU A 22 6.20 20.52 -14.71
CA LEU A 22 5.25 20.10 -15.74
C LEU A 22 3.81 20.27 -15.27
N ARG A 23 3.48 19.86 -14.03
CA ARG A 23 2.12 20.03 -13.49
C ARG A 23 1.75 21.51 -13.37
N THR A 24 2.63 22.34 -12.83
CA THR A 24 2.39 23.79 -12.76
C THR A 24 2.16 24.40 -14.15
N GLY A 25 2.93 23.95 -15.15
CA GLY A 25 2.72 24.35 -16.54
C GLY A 25 1.36 23.91 -17.11
N ILE A 26 0.93 22.67 -16.83
CA ILE A 26 -0.40 22.16 -17.18
C ILE A 26 -1.50 23.00 -16.54
N GLU A 27 -1.33 23.40 -15.28
CA GLU A 27 -2.30 24.26 -14.56
C GLU A 27 -2.42 25.64 -15.19
N TYR A 28 -1.32 26.25 -15.65
CA TYR A 28 -1.38 27.50 -16.41
C TYR A 28 -2.18 27.36 -17.71
N ILE A 29 -2.01 26.25 -18.43
CA ILE A 29 -2.77 25.96 -19.67
C ILE A 29 -4.28 25.84 -19.38
N LEU A 30 -4.64 25.13 -18.31
CA LEU A 30 -6.03 24.96 -17.84
C LEU A 30 -6.65 26.30 -17.44
N GLN A 31 -5.97 27.09 -16.60
CA GLN A 31 -6.43 28.41 -16.17
C GLN A 31 -6.65 29.38 -17.34
N ALA A 32 -5.79 29.30 -18.36
CA ALA A 32 -5.93 30.08 -19.59
C ALA A 32 -7.03 29.57 -20.53
N LYS A 33 -7.67 28.44 -20.21
CA LYS A 33 -8.66 27.76 -21.05
C LYS A 33 -8.13 27.51 -22.47
N THR A 34 -6.92 26.98 -22.54
CA THR A 34 -6.26 26.59 -23.79
C THR A 34 -6.18 25.08 -23.89
N GLY A 35 -6.02 24.56 -25.11
CA GLY A 35 -5.84 23.14 -25.34
C GLY A 35 -4.38 22.84 -25.67
N ALA A 36 -3.90 21.65 -25.32
CA ALA A 36 -2.54 21.24 -25.62
C ALA A 36 -2.46 19.73 -25.86
N LEU A 37 -1.51 19.31 -26.68
CA LEU A 37 -1.13 17.92 -26.88
C LEU A 37 0.35 17.77 -26.55
N ILE A 38 0.68 16.95 -25.57
CA ILE A 38 2.05 16.82 -25.06
C ILE A 38 2.45 15.35 -25.12
N VAL A 39 3.60 15.06 -25.70
CA VAL A 39 4.21 13.72 -25.70
C VAL A 39 5.46 13.76 -24.85
N ILE A 40 5.58 12.81 -23.92
CA ILE A 40 6.74 12.69 -23.04
C ILE A 40 7.55 11.47 -23.46
N GLY A 41 8.65 11.71 -24.16
CA GLY A 41 9.50 10.68 -24.72
C GLY A 41 10.24 11.17 -25.97
N ASP A 42 11.51 10.83 -26.05
CA ASP A 42 12.44 11.16 -27.13
C ASP A 42 12.98 9.92 -27.84
N SER A 43 12.24 8.80 -27.74
CA SER A 43 12.57 7.59 -28.47
C SER A 43 12.48 7.82 -29.98
N GLU A 44 13.24 7.04 -30.75
CA GLU A 44 13.22 7.09 -32.22
C GLU A 44 11.79 6.88 -32.76
N GLN A 45 10.98 6.06 -32.08
CA GLN A 45 9.58 5.84 -32.44
C GLN A 45 8.73 7.10 -32.29
N VAL A 46 8.94 7.91 -31.25
CA VAL A 46 8.23 9.20 -31.09
C VAL A 46 8.69 10.18 -32.15
N LEU A 47 10.01 10.34 -32.33
CA LEU A 47 10.58 11.32 -33.25
C LEU A 47 10.20 11.05 -34.72
N LYS A 48 10.02 9.78 -35.12
CA LYS A 48 9.51 9.41 -36.45
C LYS A 48 8.06 9.87 -36.72
N LEU A 49 7.27 10.13 -35.68
CA LEU A 49 5.90 10.62 -35.83
C LEU A 49 5.82 12.14 -35.91
N VAL A 50 6.90 12.84 -35.55
CA VAL A 50 6.98 14.29 -35.52
C VAL A 50 7.21 14.82 -36.92
N ASP A 51 6.31 15.68 -37.38
CA ASP A 51 6.43 16.39 -38.65
C ASP A 51 6.26 17.91 -38.44
N GLY A 52 7.08 18.68 -39.15
CA GLY A 52 7.15 20.13 -39.02
C GLY A 52 7.54 20.63 -37.62
N GLY A 53 7.07 21.84 -37.29
CA GLY A 53 7.34 22.51 -36.02
C GLY A 53 8.76 23.06 -35.86
N PHE A 54 9.09 23.41 -34.61
CA PHE A 54 10.37 24.03 -34.25
C PHE A 54 11.10 23.19 -33.21
N TYR A 55 12.39 22.94 -33.45
CA TYR A 55 13.27 22.45 -32.40
C TYR A 55 13.54 23.57 -31.39
N ILE A 56 13.20 23.31 -30.13
CA ILE A 56 13.32 24.26 -29.01
C ILE A 56 14.58 23.96 -28.21
N GLY A 57 14.79 22.69 -27.83
CA GLY A 57 15.98 22.21 -27.13
C GLY A 57 16.26 22.87 -25.77
N CYS A 58 15.27 23.42 -25.07
CA CYS A 58 15.50 24.15 -23.82
C CYS A 58 15.04 23.39 -22.57
N THR A 59 15.55 23.76 -21.39
CA THR A 59 15.06 23.25 -20.10
C THR A 59 13.61 23.66 -19.90
N LEU A 60 12.79 22.71 -19.44
CA LEU A 60 11.40 22.94 -19.10
C LEU A 60 11.34 23.90 -17.90
N THR A 61 10.55 24.96 -18.06
CA THR A 61 10.04 25.76 -16.95
C THR A 61 8.55 25.95 -17.18
N PRO A 62 7.73 26.11 -16.11
CA PRO A 62 6.28 26.25 -16.26
C PRO A 62 5.89 27.36 -17.23
N ALA A 63 6.58 28.51 -17.17
CA ALA A 63 6.35 29.65 -18.05
C ALA A 63 6.69 29.35 -19.52
N LYS A 64 7.87 28.78 -19.82
CA LYS A 64 8.26 28.45 -21.20
C LYS A 64 7.31 27.42 -21.80
N PHE A 65 6.96 26.41 -21.02
CA PHE A 65 6.02 25.36 -21.42
C PHE A 65 4.64 25.95 -21.74
N TYR A 66 4.11 26.79 -20.86
CA TYR A 66 2.84 27.49 -21.07
C TYR A 66 2.85 28.38 -22.32
N GLU A 67 3.90 29.17 -22.55
CA GLU A 67 4.00 30.03 -23.74
C GLU A 67 4.00 29.22 -25.04
N LEU A 68 4.75 28.12 -25.08
CA LEU A 68 4.79 27.23 -26.24
C LEU A 68 3.46 26.50 -26.47
N ALA A 69 2.70 26.22 -25.40
CA ALA A 69 1.40 25.56 -25.49
C ALA A 69 0.29 26.44 -26.10
N LYS A 70 0.54 27.75 -26.27
CA LYS A 70 -0.36 28.64 -27.01
C LYS A 70 -0.31 28.41 -28.52
N MET A 71 0.77 27.78 -29.01
CA MET A 71 0.89 27.41 -30.42
C MET A 71 -0.03 26.21 -30.71
N ASP A 72 -0.47 26.09 -31.97
CA ASP A 72 -1.16 24.89 -32.43
C ASP A 72 -0.23 23.66 -32.42
N GLY A 73 -0.79 22.47 -32.58
CA GLY A 73 -0.03 21.22 -32.68
C GLY A 73 0.36 20.61 -31.33
N ALA A 74 1.47 19.88 -31.34
CA ALA A 74 1.99 19.12 -30.20
C ALA A 74 3.34 19.65 -29.70
N ILE A 75 3.56 19.45 -28.40
CA ILE A 75 4.84 19.67 -27.71
C ILE A 75 5.46 18.31 -27.40
N ILE A 76 6.75 18.16 -27.71
CA ILE A 76 7.52 16.95 -27.42
C ILE A 76 8.50 17.27 -26.30
N LEU A 77 8.39 16.52 -25.21
CA LEU A 77 9.30 16.57 -24.07
C LEU A 77 10.26 15.38 -24.10
N SER A 78 11.43 15.57 -23.51
CA SER A 78 12.40 14.51 -23.21
C SER A 78 11.80 13.41 -22.32
N HIS A 79 12.40 12.22 -22.32
CA HIS A 79 11.88 11.05 -21.58
C HIS A 79 11.69 11.28 -20.07
N ASP A 80 12.41 12.23 -19.46
CA ASP A 80 12.37 12.62 -18.04
C ASP A 80 11.50 13.88 -17.81
N ALA A 81 10.98 14.48 -18.88
CA ALA A 81 10.28 15.77 -18.89
C ALA A 81 11.13 16.97 -18.42
N ALA A 82 12.46 16.88 -18.43
CA ALA A 82 13.34 17.99 -18.01
C ALA A 82 13.55 19.04 -19.12
N ARG A 83 13.36 18.65 -20.38
CA ARG A 83 13.57 19.50 -21.57
C ARG A 83 12.39 19.47 -22.52
N ILE A 84 12.11 20.63 -23.11
CA ILE A 84 11.19 20.82 -24.24
C ILE A 84 12.01 20.67 -25.53
N LEU A 85 11.72 19.64 -26.31
CA LEU A 85 12.47 19.30 -27.51
C LEU A 85 11.87 19.98 -28.73
N TYR A 86 10.56 19.85 -28.93
CA TYR A 86 9.84 20.43 -30.05
C TYR A 86 8.53 21.07 -29.62
N ALA A 87 8.10 22.08 -30.37
CA ALA A 87 6.77 22.69 -30.25
C ALA A 87 6.20 22.98 -31.63
N ASN A 88 4.87 23.16 -31.71
CA ASN A 88 4.14 23.34 -32.95
C ASN A 88 4.34 22.22 -33.97
N THR A 89 4.38 20.99 -33.48
CA THR A 89 4.56 19.79 -34.32
C THR A 89 3.24 19.14 -34.67
N HIS A 90 3.16 18.52 -35.84
CA HIS A 90 2.07 17.61 -36.18
C HIS A 90 2.50 16.16 -35.93
N LEU A 91 1.60 15.36 -35.38
CA LEU A 91 1.85 13.94 -35.10
C LEU A 91 1.06 13.06 -36.05
N TYR A 92 1.76 12.15 -36.73
CA TYR A 92 1.18 11.23 -37.73
C TYR A 92 1.25 9.77 -37.27
N PRO A 93 0.51 9.35 -36.21
CA PRO A 93 0.46 7.96 -35.80
C PRO A 93 -0.27 7.09 -36.83
N ASN A 94 -0.06 5.77 -36.77
CA ASN A 94 -0.68 4.81 -37.68
C ASN A 94 -2.23 4.91 -37.60
N PRO A 95 -2.92 5.25 -38.72
CA PRO A 95 -4.37 5.45 -38.72
C PRO A 95 -5.17 4.15 -38.49
N LEU A 96 -4.54 2.98 -38.68
CA LEU A 96 -5.15 1.67 -38.45
C LEU A 96 -5.26 1.30 -36.97
N ILE A 97 -4.55 2.01 -36.08
CA ILE A 97 -4.68 1.82 -34.63
C ILE A 97 -6.09 2.27 -34.21
N LYS A 98 -6.83 1.34 -33.60
CA LYS A 98 -8.18 1.58 -33.10
C LYS A 98 -8.15 2.58 -31.94
N THR A 99 -9.08 3.53 -32.00
CA THR A 99 -9.27 4.59 -31.00
C THR A 99 -10.75 4.68 -30.67
N ALA A 100 -11.07 4.85 -29.39
CA ALA A 100 -12.44 5.08 -28.92
C ALA A 100 -12.76 6.58 -28.79
N GLU A 101 -11.76 7.45 -28.99
CA GLU A 101 -11.91 8.89 -28.83
C GLU A 101 -12.58 9.54 -30.03
N THR A 102 -13.30 10.65 -29.80
CA THR A 102 -14.07 11.36 -30.83
C THR A 102 -13.42 12.64 -31.32
N GLY A 103 -12.50 13.24 -30.55
CA GLY A 103 -11.77 14.47 -30.93
C GLY A 103 -10.43 14.19 -31.60
N THR A 104 -10.04 14.96 -32.62
CA THR A 104 -8.78 14.76 -33.36
C THR A 104 -7.56 14.70 -32.44
N ARG A 105 -7.44 15.63 -31.49
CA ARG A 105 -6.37 15.64 -30.49
C ARG A 105 -6.33 14.38 -29.63
N HIS A 106 -7.48 13.97 -29.10
CA HIS A 106 -7.60 12.78 -28.25
C HIS A 106 -7.35 11.48 -29.03
N ARG A 107 -7.82 11.40 -30.29
CA ARG A 107 -7.53 10.27 -31.20
C ARG A 107 -6.04 10.17 -31.50
N THR A 108 -5.39 11.30 -31.78
CA THR A 108 -3.94 11.33 -31.98
C THR A 108 -3.22 10.91 -30.70
N ALA A 109 -3.64 11.43 -29.53
CA ALA A 109 -3.03 11.10 -28.25
C ALA A 109 -3.08 9.59 -27.95
N GLU A 110 -4.26 8.98 -28.06
CA GLU A 110 -4.44 7.54 -27.81
C GLU A 110 -3.60 6.69 -28.78
N ARG A 111 -3.58 7.04 -30.08
CA ARG A 111 -2.83 6.29 -31.08
C ARG A 111 -1.32 6.41 -30.89
N VAL A 112 -0.82 7.61 -30.59
CA VAL A 112 0.61 7.83 -30.29
C VAL A 112 0.99 7.01 -29.07
N ALA A 113 0.23 7.07 -27.97
CA ALA A 113 0.49 6.30 -26.77
C ALA A 113 0.53 4.78 -27.02
N LYS A 114 -0.44 4.24 -27.77
CA LYS A 114 -0.46 2.81 -28.13
C LYS A 114 0.71 2.40 -29.01
N GLN A 115 1.11 3.26 -29.94
CA GLN A 115 2.16 2.98 -30.93
C GLN A 115 3.57 3.06 -30.32
N THR A 116 3.83 4.08 -29.50
CA THR A 116 5.18 4.38 -29.00
C THR A 116 5.39 3.95 -27.55
N LYS A 117 4.31 3.60 -26.84
CA LYS A 117 4.29 3.35 -25.39
C LYS A 117 4.74 4.56 -24.55
N ALA A 118 4.87 5.74 -25.16
CA ALA A 118 5.17 6.98 -24.47
C ALA A 118 3.93 7.51 -23.74
N LEU A 119 4.16 8.30 -22.69
CA LEU A 119 3.08 9.02 -22.00
C LEU A 119 2.65 10.20 -22.86
N VAL A 120 1.35 10.25 -23.19
CA VAL A 120 0.76 11.35 -23.97
C VAL A 120 -0.33 12.02 -23.16
N ILE A 121 -0.28 13.35 -23.08
CA ILE A 121 -1.21 14.19 -22.33
C ILE A 121 -2.01 15.03 -23.31
N SER A 122 -3.33 14.98 -23.21
CA SER A 122 -4.25 15.83 -23.95
C SER A 122 -5.00 16.74 -22.99
N ILE A 123 -4.89 18.04 -23.19
CA ILE A 123 -5.63 19.06 -22.45
C ILE A 123 -6.78 19.56 -23.31
N SER A 124 -8.00 19.43 -22.79
CA SER A 124 -9.23 19.82 -23.49
C SER A 124 -9.66 21.23 -23.10
N GLN A 125 -9.54 22.16 -24.05
CA GLN A 125 -10.03 23.53 -23.90
C GLN A 125 -11.51 23.63 -23.49
N LYS A 126 -12.37 22.75 -24.02
CA LYS A 126 -13.82 22.83 -23.79
C LYS A 126 -14.26 22.19 -22.48
N ARG A 127 -13.51 21.20 -21.99
CA ARG A 127 -13.92 20.35 -20.85
C ARG A 127 -13.11 20.64 -19.59
N ASP A 128 -12.12 21.53 -19.67
CA ASP A 128 -11.20 21.84 -18.56
C ASP A 128 -10.62 20.56 -17.93
N ALA A 129 -10.25 19.62 -18.79
CA ALA A 129 -9.89 18.26 -18.39
C ALA A 129 -8.55 17.87 -19.01
N VAL A 130 -7.72 17.21 -18.20
CA VAL A 130 -6.45 16.63 -18.61
C VAL A 130 -6.62 15.12 -18.72
N THR A 131 -6.32 14.57 -19.88
CA THR A 131 -6.38 13.12 -20.12
C THR A 131 -5.00 12.59 -20.47
N LEU A 132 -4.61 11.54 -19.77
CA LEU A 132 -3.39 10.78 -19.98
C LEU A 132 -3.70 9.54 -20.80
N TYR A 133 -2.79 9.23 -21.71
CA TYR A 133 -2.78 8.01 -22.49
C TYR A 133 -1.40 7.39 -22.34
N ILE A 134 -1.35 6.14 -21.89
CA ILE A 134 -0.13 5.35 -21.84
C ILE A 134 -0.45 3.91 -22.15
N ASP A 135 0.17 3.36 -23.20
CA ASP A 135 -0.19 2.06 -23.73
C ASP A 135 -1.72 2.00 -24.06
N ASP A 136 -2.45 1.03 -23.50
CA ASP A 136 -3.91 0.91 -23.61
C ASP A 136 -4.67 1.62 -22.47
N ILE A 137 -3.96 2.27 -21.54
CA ILE A 137 -4.54 2.96 -20.38
C ILE A 137 -4.95 4.37 -20.78
N LYS A 138 -6.20 4.72 -20.45
CA LYS A 138 -6.72 6.08 -20.48
C LYS A 138 -7.09 6.51 -19.07
N TYR A 139 -6.55 7.63 -18.62
CA TYR A 139 -6.85 8.18 -17.31
C TYR A 139 -7.15 9.67 -17.40
N THR A 140 -8.29 10.11 -16.89
CA THR A 140 -8.62 11.53 -16.79
C THR A 140 -8.26 12.01 -15.41
N LEU A 141 -7.38 13.01 -15.31
CA LEU A 141 -7.00 13.60 -14.04
C LEU A 141 -8.21 14.24 -13.38
N GLU A 142 -8.38 13.97 -12.10
CA GLU A 142 -9.37 14.65 -11.28
C GLU A 142 -8.79 15.99 -10.77
N GLU A 143 -9.68 16.88 -10.35
CA GLU A 143 -9.25 18.10 -9.69
C GLU A 143 -8.54 17.76 -8.36
N PRO A 144 -7.42 18.43 -8.01
CA PRO A 144 -6.69 18.14 -6.78
C PRO A 144 -7.57 18.16 -5.52
N ARG A 145 -8.60 19.01 -5.47
CA ARG A 145 -9.56 19.09 -4.35
C ARG A 145 -10.41 17.82 -4.21
N ILE A 146 -10.79 17.19 -5.33
CA ILE A 146 -11.56 15.95 -5.35
C ILE A 146 -10.67 14.79 -4.88
N VAL A 147 -9.44 14.70 -5.42
CA VAL A 147 -8.44 13.72 -5.02
C VAL A 147 -8.14 13.83 -3.52
N LEU A 148 -7.93 15.06 -3.02
CA LEU A 148 -7.72 15.35 -1.60
C LEU A 148 -8.90 14.92 -0.74
N SER A 149 -10.14 15.18 -1.18
CA SER A 149 -11.35 14.74 -0.46
C SER A 149 -11.43 13.21 -0.36
N LYS A 150 -11.19 12.50 -1.47
CA LYS A 150 -11.14 11.03 -1.50
C LYS A 150 -10.03 10.47 -0.62
N ALA A 151 -8.84 11.08 -0.66
CA ALA A 151 -7.72 10.69 0.18
C ALA A 151 -8.04 10.81 1.67
N ASN A 152 -8.67 11.92 2.09
CA ASN A 152 -9.11 12.11 3.48
C ASN A 152 -10.16 11.07 3.90
N GLN A 153 -11.13 10.75 3.03
CA GLN A 153 -12.11 9.70 3.32
C GLN A 153 -11.46 8.33 3.48
N ALA A 154 -10.54 7.97 2.58
CA ALA A 154 -9.79 6.72 2.65
C ALA A 154 -8.91 6.66 3.91
N LEU A 155 -8.27 7.77 4.29
CA LEU A 155 -7.47 7.87 5.52
C LEU A 155 -8.32 7.68 6.78
N GLN A 156 -9.51 8.27 6.83
CA GLN A 156 -10.45 8.07 7.95
C GLN A 156 -10.88 6.60 8.06
N THR A 157 -11.12 5.94 6.93
CA THR A 157 -11.41 4.51 6.88
C THR A 157 -10.22 3.67 7.37
N LEU A 158 -9.00 4.02 6.94
CA LEU A 158 -7.76 3.38 7.42
C LEU A 158 -7.64 3.49 8.95
N SER A 159 -7.87 4.69 9.51
CA SER A 159 -7.83 4.92 10.97
C SER A 159 -8.83 4.02 11.70
N LYS A 160 -10.09 3.96 11.23
CA LYS A 160 -11.12 3.10 11.84
C LYS A 160 -10.77 1.62 11.77
N TYR A 161 -10.22 1.16 10.64
CA TYR A 161 -9.80 -0.24 10.51
C TYR A 161 -8.58 -0.56 11.37
N LYS A 162 -7.64 0.39 11.54
CA LYS A 162 -6.52 0.25 12.48
C LYS A 162 -7.02 0.13 13.92
N GLU A 163 -7.90 1.02 14.37
CA GLU A 163 -8.49 0.96 15.72
C GLU A 163 -9.17 -0.39 15.98
N GLY A 164 -9.94 -0.88 15.01
CA GLY A 164 -10.57 -2.20 15.09
C GLY A 164 -9.55 -3.35 15.13
N TRP A 165 -8.43 -3.24 14.40
CA TRP A 165 -7.34 -4.21 14.44
C TRP A 165 -6.62 -4.21 15.80
N GLU A 166 -6.32 -3.03 16.35
CA GLU A 166 -5.68 -2.88 17.67
C GLU A 166 -6.54 -3.52 18.78
N TYR A 167 -7.86 -3.31 18.72
CA TYR A 167 -8.80 -3.96 19.63
C TYR A 167 -8.76 -5.50 19.52
N LEU A 168 -8.69 -6.04 18.30
CA LEU A 168 -8.58 -7.50 18.11
C LEU A 168 -7.24 -8.05 18.61
N ILE A 169 -6.13 -7.32 18.43
CA ILE A 169 -4.81 -7.68 18.97
C ILE A 169 -4.82 -7.68 20.50
N ALA A 170 -5.43 -6.68 21.14
CA ALA A 170 -5.55 -6.63 22.59
C ALA A 170 -6.33 -7.84 23.14
N ASN A 171 -7.48 -8.15 22.53
CA ASN A 171 -8.26 -9.32 22.90
C ASN A 171 -7.52 -10.65 22.65
N LEU A 172 -6.82 -10.76 21.52
CA LEU A 172 -5.99 -11.93 21.25
C LEU A 172 -4.89 -12.08 22.31
N THR A 173 -4.25 -10.98 22.72
CA THR A 173 -3.22 -10.98 23.78
C THR A 173 -3.77 -11.55 25.08
N ILE A 174 -4.97 -11.16 25.50
CA ILE A 174 -5.61 -11.73 26.71
C ILE A 174 -5.80 -13.25 26.54
N LYS A 175 -6.38 -13.68 25.42
CA LYS A 175 -6.58 -15.11 25.14
C LYS A 175 -5.27 -15.92 25.08
N GLU A 176 -4.20 -15.31 24.57
CA GLU A 176 -2.87 -15.91 24.52
C GLU A 176 -2.30 -16.13 25.93
N LEU A 177 -2.48 -15.16 26.83
CA LEU A 177 -2.05 -15.26 28.22
C LEU A 177 -2.87 -16.29 29.01
N GLU A 178 -4.16 -16.42 28.70
CA GLU A 178 -5.07 -17.38 29.35
C GLU A 178 -5.00 -18.80 28.74
N ASP A 179 -4.21 -19.02 27.68
CA ASP A 179 -4.14 -20.28 26.91
C ASP A 179 -5.50 -20.73 26.35
N MET A 180 -6.30 -19.78 25.86
CA MET A 180 -7.65 -20.01 25.33
C MET A 180 -7.81 -19.58 23.86
N VAL A 181 -6.71 -19.51 23.11
CA VAL A 181 -6.75 -19.05 21.71
C VAL A 181 -7.37 -20.10 20.80
N THR A 182 -8.28 -19.66 19.94
CA THR A 182 -8.82 -20.46 18.85
C THR A 182 -8.26 -20.01 17.52
N LEU A 183 -8.26 -20.90 16.52
CA LEU A 183 -7.80 -20.55 15.18
C LEU A 183 -8.63 -19.41 14.59
N PHE A 184 -9.92 -19.33 14.93
CA PHE A 184 -10.81 -18.22 14.58
C PHE A 184 -10.26 -16.86 15.03
N ASP A 185 -9.74 -16.77 16.26
CA ASP A 185 -9.20 -15.51 16.79
C ASP A 185 -8.00 -15.03 15.99
N VAL A 186 -7.07 -15.94 15.68
CA VAL A 186 -5.85 -15.66 14.92
C VAL A 186 -6.18 -15.20 13.50
N VAL A 187 -6.99 -15.97 12.77
CA VAL A 187 -7.29 -15.62 11.37
C VAL A 187 -8.14 -14.36 11.24
N THR A 188 -8.97 -14.04 12.25
CA THR A 188 -9.73 -12.78 12.29
C THR A 188 -8.80 -11.58 12.40
N VAL A 189 -7.76 -11.65 13.24
CA VAL A 189 -6.75 -10.59 13.36
C VAL A 189 -5.95 -10.44 12.07
N LEU A 190 -5.50 -11.54 11.46
CA LEU A 190 -4.75 -11.53 10.20
C LEU A 190 -5.60 -10.99 9.03
N GLN A 191 -6.87 -11.38 8.95
CA GLN A 191 -7.82 -10.83 7.99
C GLN A 191 -7.95 -9.31 8.16
N ARG A 192 -8.14 -8.84 9.40
CA ARG A 192 -8.26 -7.40 9.66
C ARG A 192 -6.97 -6.65 9.31
N SER A 193 -5.80 -7.22 9.59
CA SER A 193 -4.52 -6.64 9.16
C SER A 193 -4.42 -6.52 7.64
N SER A 194 -4.89 -7.53 6.90
CA SER A 194 -4.95 -7.47 5.42
C SER A 194 -5.85 -6.34 4.93
N ILE A 195 -7.02 -6.12 5.57
CA ILE A 195 -7.90 -4.99 5.24
C ILE A 195 -7.20 -3.64 5.48
N VAL A 196 -6.49 -3.49 6.61
CA VAL A 196 -5.71 -2.29 6.93
C VAL A 196 -4.63 -2.04 5.87
N GLN A 197 -3.83 -3.07 5.54
CA GLN A 197 -2.76 -2.98 4.54
C GLN A 197 -3.29 -2.67 3.13
N LYS A 198 -4.43 -3.25 2.73
CA LYS A 198 -5.07 -2.94 1.44
C LYS A 198 -5.61 -1.51 1.39
N THR A 199 -6.25 -1.06 2.48
CA THR A 199 -6.75 0.31 2.57
C THR A 199 -5.61 1.31 2.50
N GLU A 200 -4.47 1.03 3.15
CA GLU A 200 -3.28 1.87 3.04
C GLU A 200 -2.79 2.00 1.60
N LYS A 201 -2.74 0.89 0.85
CA LYS A 201 -2.38 0.93 -0.58
C LYS A 201 -3.31 1.85 -1.36
N GLU A 202 -4.62 1.81 -1.11
CA GLU A 202 -5.58 2.72 -1.74
C GLU A 202 -5.32 4.19 -1.36
N VAL A 203 -5.03 4.50 -0.09
CA VAL A 203 -4.69 5.87 0.33
C VAL A 203 -3.42 6.35 -0.39
N ARG A 204 -2.40 5.48 -0.51
CA ARG A 204 -1.14 5.82 -1.19
C ARG A 204 -1.32 6.20 -2.65
N LYS A 205 -2.27 5.58 -3.37
CA LYS A 205 -2.57 5.95 -4.76
C LYS A 205 -2.96 7.43 -4.87
N TYR A 206 -3.85 7.90 -3.99
CA TYR A 206 -4.23 9.31 -3.95
C TYR A 206 -3.06 10.22 -3.55
N ILE A 207 -2.23 9.80 -2.60
CA ILE A 207 -1.03 10.56 -2.19
C ILE A 207 -0.06 10.72 -3.36
N TYR A 208 0.16 9.68 -4.16
CA TYR A 208 1.02 9.76 -5.34
C TYR A 208 0.48 10.72 -6.40
N GLU A 209 -0.84 10.77 -6.59
CA GLU A 209 -1.47 11.74 -7.49
C GLU A 209 -1.40 13.17 -6.95
N LEU A 210 -1.45 13.35 -5.63
CA LEU A 210 -1.34 14.66 -4.97
C LEU A 210 0.10 15.20 -4.88
N GLY A 211 1.12 14.38 -5.09
CA GLY A 211 2.52 14.82 -5.09
C GLY A 211 2.89 15.57 -3.81
N THR A 212 3.39 16.81 -3.94
CA THR A 212 3.76 17.64 -2.77
C THR A 212 2.59 17.98 -1.86
N ASP A 213 1.38 18.10 -2.42
CA ASP A 213 0.18 18.45 -1.65
C ASP A 213 -0.26 17.29 -0.74
N GLY A 214 0.18 16.06 -1.04
CA GLY A 214 -0.09 14.85 -0.26
C GLY A 214 0.84 14.65 0.94
N LYS A 215 1.81 15.54 1.19
CA LYS A 215 2.87 15.33 2.20
C LYS A 215 2.34 15.08 3.61
N LEU A 216 1.35 15.86 4.05
CA LEU A 216 0.74 15.69 5.39
C LEU A 216 -0.03 14.38 5.51
N LEU A 217 -0.75 13.99 4.45
CA LEU A 217 -1.45 12.70 4.41
C LEU A 217 -0.47 11.54 4.48
N ASN A 218 0.67 11.63 3.79
CA ASN A 218 1.70 10.59 3.87
C ASN A 218 2.24 10.41 5.29
N MET A 219 2.51 11.50 6.01
CA MET A 219 2.93 11.43 7.42
C MET A 219 1.87 10.74 8.30
N GLN A 220 0.59 11.05 8.09
CA GLN A 220 -0.50 10.41 8.84
C GLN A 220 -0.64 8.93 8.51
N VAL A 221 -0.49 8.54 7.24
CA VAL A 221 -0.48 7.11 6.84
C VAL A 221 0.71 6.39 7.47
N GLU A 222 1.90 6.97 7.45
CA GLU A 222 3.10 6.39 8.09
C GLU A 222 2.89 6.17 9.58
N GLU A 223 2.33 7.15 10.29
CA GLU A 223 1.99 7.04 11.72
C GLU A 223 0.94 5.95 11.98
N LEU A 224 -0.10 5.88 11.16
CA LEU A 224 -1.12 4.83 11.26
C LEU A 224 -0.53 3.44 10.99
N MET A 225 0.39 3.29 10.06
CA MET A 225 0.98 1.98 9.74
C MET A 225 2.12 1.55 10.67
N LEU A 226 2.55 2.39 11.61
CA LEU A 226 3.56 2.03 12.60
C LEU A 226 3.19 0.71 13.28
N ASN A 227 4.15 -0.22 13.31
CA ASN A 227 4.08 -1.55 13.91
C ASN A 227 3.04 -2.53 13.31
N VAL A 228 2.13 -2.10 12.43
CA VAL A 228 1.10 -2.98 11.87
C VAL A 228 1.71 -4.18 11.15
N ILE A 229 2.68 -3.95 10.27
CA ILE A 229 3.33 -5.02 9.49
C ILE A 229 4.17 -5.91 10.41
N ASP A 230 4.99 -5.31 11.28
CA ASP A 230 5.88 -6.05 12.18
C ASP A 230 5.11 -6.96 13.15
N GLU A 231 4.02 -6.45 13.76
CA GLU A 231 3.14 -7.22 14.63
C GLU A 231 2.45 -8.35 13.86
N ASN A 232 2.00 -8.09 12.64
CA ASN A 232 1.37 -9.11 11.80
C ASN A 232 2.36 -10.23 11.41
N LEU A 233 3.61 -9.90 11.13
CA LEU A 233 4.65 -10.89 10.83
C LEU A 233 4.96 -11.78 12.04
N LYS A 234 5.06 -11.20 13.24
CA LYS A 234 5.25 -11.96 14.49
C LYS A 234 4.05 -12.85 14.79
N LEU A 235 2.84 -12.35 14.57
CA LEU A 235 1.63 -13.14 14.72
C LEU A 235 1.61 -14.35 13.77
N ILE A 236 2.00 -14.16 12.51
CA ILE A 236 2.17 -15.28 11.55
C ILE A 236 3.23 -16.25 12.07
N GLU A 237 4.37 -15.75 12.55
CA GLU A 237 5.46 -16.60 13.05
C GLU A 237 5.03 -17.46 14.25
N ASP A 238 4.19 -16.91 15.13
CA ASP A 238 3.65 -17.61 16.31
C ASP A 238 2.69 -18.74 15.95
N TYR A 239 1.93 -18.60 14.85
CA TYR A 239 0.82 -19.52 14.52
C TYR A 239 0.98 -20.29 13.20
N ILE A 240 2.05 -20.10 12.44
CA ILE A 240 2.31 -20.88 11.23
C ILE A 240 2.44 -22.38 11.55
N ASN A 241 1.70 -23.20 10.81
CA ASN A 241 1.66 -24.67 10.91
C ASN A 241 2.10 -25.37 9.61
N ILE A 242 2.80 -24.64 8.74
CA ILE A 242 3.39 -25.18 7.51
C ILE A 242 4.78 -25.78 7.82
N ASN A 243 5.03 -26.99 7.32
CA ASN A 243 6.34 -27.64 7.37
C ASN A 243 7.32 -27.14 6.29
N ASP A 244 6.85 -26.35 5.33
CA ASP A 244 7.69 -25.68 4.34
C ASP A 244 8.40 -24.48 4.98
N ASN A 245 9.65 -24.22 4.56
CA ASN A 245 10.47 -23.08 4.99
C ASN A 245 9.97 -21.72 4.45
N LEU A 246 8.64 -21.51 4.37
CA LEU A 246 8.06 -20.25 3.96
C LEU A 246 8.30 -19.17 5.03
N ARG A 247 8.72 -17.99 4.58
CA ARG A 247 8.96 -16.86 5.47
C ARG A 247 7.62 -16.20 5.85
N PRO A 248 7.46 -15.64 7.06
CA PRO A 248 6.23 -14.93 7.46
C PRO A 248 5.79 -13.85 6.46
N ALA A 249 6.74 -13.16 5.82
CA ALA A 249 6.46 -12.16 4.79
C ALA A 249 5.79 -12.75 3.54
N GLU A 250 6.15 -13.96 3.13
CA GLU A 250 5.55 -14.64 1.98
C GLU A 250 4.10 -15.05 2.27
N ILE A 251 3.83 -15.48 3.49
CA ILE A 251 2.47 -15.76 3.98
C ILE A 251 1.64 -14.47 4.03
N ASN A 252 2.20 -13.38 4.58
CA ASN A 252 1.54 -12.09 4.60
C ASN A 252 1.14 -11.64 3.19
N ASN A 253 2.06 -11.78 2.23
CA ASN A 253 1.79 -11.44 0.83
C ASN A 253 0.70 -12.31 0.21
N ARG A 254 0.67 -13.62 0.50
CA ARG A 254 -0.41 -14.52 0.06
C ARG A 254 -1.77 -14.10 0.62
N ILE A 255 -1.85 -13.76 1.90
CA ILE A 255 -3.09 -13.28 2.53
C ILE A 255 -3.52 -11.95 1.89
N ASN A 256 -2.59 -11.04 1.64
CA ASN A 256 -2.86 -9.75 0.99
C ASN A 256 -3.26 -9.87 -0.49
N SER A 257 -2.90 -10.97 -1.15
CA SER A 257 -3.25 -11.26 -2.55
C SER A 257 -4.63 -11.87 -2.74
N LEU A 258 -5.30 -12.30 -1.66
CA LEU A 258 -6.69 -12.73 -1.73
C LEU A 258 -7.56 -11.59 -2.24
N ASP A 259 -8.56 -11.86 -3.07
CA ASP A 259 -9.60 -10.87 -3.39
C ASP A 259 -10.54 -10.66 -2.18
N GLU A 260 -11.52 -9.76 -2.32
CA GLU A 260 -12.44 -9.42 -1.24
C GLU A 260 -13.26 -10.62 -0.80
N ASP A 261 -13.87 -11.36 -1.74
CA ASP A 261 -14.70 -12.53 -1.49
C ASP A 261 -13.91 -13.66 -0.79
N ALA A 262 -12.71 -13.94 -1.28
CA ALA A 262 -11.84 -14.96 -0.70
C ALA A 262 -11.31 -14.55 0.68
N LEU A 263 -11.09 -13.25 0.92
CA LEU A 263 -10.66 -12.74 2.22
C LEU A 263 -11.78 -12.79 3.27
N VAL A 264 -13.05 -12.65 2.87
CA VAL A 264 -14.20 -12.81 3.80
C VAL A 264 -14.21 -14.19 4.43
N ASN A 265 -13.89 -15.22 3.64
CA ASN A 265 -13.83 -16.59 4.13
C ASN A 265 -12.54 -16.84 4.92
N LEU A 266 -12.65 -16.80 6.25
CA LEU A 266 -11.56 -17.05 7.20
C LEU A 266 -10.87 -18.41 7.02
N GLU A 267 -11.55 -19.39 6.42
CA GLU A 267 -10.93 -20.69 6.10
C GLU A 267 -9.78 -20.56 5.10
N ASN A 268 -9.86 -19.60 4.17
CA ASN A 268 -8.78 -19.39 3.21
C ASN A 268 -7.50 -18.89 3.92
N VAL A 269 -7.66 -18.01 4.92
CA VAL A 269 -6.54 -17.52 5.74
C VAL A 269 -5.95 -18.67 6.57
N ALA A 270 -6.79 -19.51 7.19
CA ALA A 270 -6.35 -20.69 7.93
C ALA A 270 -5.58 -21.69 7.05
N LYS A 271 -6.05 -21.95 5.82
CA LYS A 271 -5.35 -22.81 4.86
C LYS A 271 -3.99 -22.24 4.47
N ILE A 272 -3.89 -20.92 4.26
CA ILE A 272 -2.61 -20.25 3.97
C ILE A 272 -1.62 -20.39 5.14
N LEU A 273 -2.09 -20.41 6.39
CA LEU A 273 -1.26 -20.67 7.58
C LEU A 273 -0.85 -22.15 7.73
N GLY A 274 -1.39 -23.06 6.93
CA GLY A 274 -1.08 -24.50 6.97
C GLY A 274 -2.08 -25.38 7.70
N TYR A 275 -3.22 -24.84 8.13
CA TYR A 275 -4.22 -25.63 8.85
C TYR A 275 -5.15 -26.36 7.87
N LYS A 276 -5.38 -27.65 8.13
CA LYS A 276 -6.46 -28.43 7.51
C LYS A 276 -7.72 -28.19 8.32
N ILE A 277 -8.80 -27.82 7.63
CA ILE A 277 -10.04 -27.38 8.27
C ILE A 277 -11.03 -28.52 8.18
N ASP A 278 -11.03 -29.33 9.21
CA ASP A 278 -11.93 -30.47 9.37
C ASP A 278 -12.99 -30.21 10.47
N VAL A 279 -12.81 -29.13 11.23
CA VAL A 279 -13.63 -28.75 12.40
C VAL A 279 -13.85 -27.23 12.35
N ASN A 280 -14.88 -26.74 13.06
CA ASN A 280 -15.16 -25.32 13.18
C ASN A 280 -13.94 -24.56 13.76
N LEU A 281 -13.57 -23.43 13.13
CA LEU A 281 -12.43 -22.60 13.54
C LEU A 281 -12.48 -22.15 15.01
N LYS A 282 -13.69 -22.00 15.58
CA LYS A 282 -13.89 -21.60 16.99
C LYS A 282 -13.64 -22.75 17.98
N GLU A 283 -13.67 -23.99 17.52
CA GLU A 283 -13.42 -25.18 18.34
C GLU A 283 -11.97 -25.65 18.22
N TYR A 284 -11.26 -25.19 17.18
CA TYR A 284 -9.87 -25.52 16.94
C TYR A 284 -8.94 -24.68 17.83
N GLN A 285 -8.46 -25.26 18.93
CA GLN A 285 -7.52 -24.60 19.83
C GLN A 285 -6.10 -24.55 19.24
N VAL A 286 -5.43 -23.40 19.41
CA VAL A 286 -4.05 -23.19 18.98
C VAL A 286 -3.26 -22.50 20.09
N ARG A 287 -1.94 -22.68 20.11
CA ARG A 287 -1.05 -22.05 21.10
C ARG A 287 0.02 -21.24 20.39
N PRO A 288 0.27 -19.98 20.80
CA PRO A 288 1.37 -19.19 20.25
C PRO A 288 2.72 -19.76 20.72
N LYS A 289 3.74 -19.61 19.88
CA LYS A 289 5.14 -19.88 20.27
C LYS A 289 5.64 -18.88 21.33
N GLY A 290 5.09 -17.66 21.33
CA GLY A 290 5.35 -16.59 22.29
C GLY A 290 6.22 -15.44 21.75
N ILE A 291 6.55 -15.46 20.46
CA ILE A 291 7.47 -14.53 19.81
C ILE A 291 6.95 -13.11 19.87
N ARG A 292 5.65 -12.91 19.59
CA ARG A 292 4.98 -11.61 19.58
C ARG A 292 5.07 -10.92 20.94
N ILE A 293 4.56 -11.58 21.98
CA ILE A 293 4.55 -11.07 23.36
C ILE A 293 5.97 -10.82 23.87
N ILE A 294 6.90 -11.78 23.71
CA ILE A 294 8.26 -11.62 24.22
C ILE A 294 8.98 -10.46 23.52
N SER A 295 8.82 -10.33 22.19
CA SER A 295 9.43 -9.25 21.42
C SER A 295 8.87 -7.88 21.78
N GLY A 296 7.58 -7.78 22.09
CA GLY A 296 6.94 -6.54 22.54
C GLY A 296 7.45 -6.08 23.92
N ILE A 297 7.76 -7.02 24.80
CA ILE A 297 8.24 -6.72 26.16
C ILE A 297 9.74 -6.43 26.20
N LYS A 298 10.53 -7.15 25.39
CA LYS A 298 11.99 -7.08 25.38
C LYS A 298 12.54 -7.50 24.04
N ARG A 299 13.32 -6.61 23.42
CA ARG A 299 14.08 -6.94 22.22
C ARG A 299 15.16 -7.96 22.56
N LEU A 300 14.98 -9.20 22.09
CA LEU A 300 15.96 -10.28 22.18
C LEU A 300 16.62 -10.50 20.81
N PRO A 301 17.90 -10.91 20.76
CA PRO A 301 18.49 -11.46 19.55
C PRO A 301 17.68 -12.65 19.05
N GLU A 302 17.46 -12.75 17.74
CA GLU A 302 16.62 -13.79 17.15
C GLU A 302 17.05 -15.21 17.55
N GLN A 303 18.36 -15.47 17.64
CA GLN A 303 18.86 -16.77 18.04
C GLN A 303 18.42 -17.14 19.47
N LEU A 304 18.33 -16.17 20.38
CA LEU A 304 17.82 -16.43 21.72
C LEU A 304 16.32 -16.69 21.73
N MET A 305 15.56 -15.97 20.88
CA MET A 305 14.13 -16.23 20.70
C MET A 305 13.89 -17.65 20.18
N ARG A 306 14.64 -18.06 19.14
CA ARG A 306 14.59 -19.43 18.59
C ARG A 306 14.94 -20.48 19.65
N ASN A 307 15.97 -20.25 20.45
CA ASN A 307 16.36 -21.17 21.53
C ASN A 307 15.27 -21.27 22.62
N LEU A 308 14.61 -20.16 22.98
CA LEU A 308 13.48 -20.15 23.92
C LEU A 308 12.30 -20.95 23.38
N VAL A 309 11.87 -20.64 22.16
CA VAL A 309 10.76 -21.34 21.49
C VAL A 309 11.08 -22.83 21.33
N SER A 310 12.32 -23.17 20.96
CA SER A 310 12.74 -24.57 20.83
C SER A 310 12.73 -25.34 22.16
N LYS A 311 13.03 -24.67 23.29
CA LYS A 311 13.03 -25.32 24.61
C LYS A 311 11.62 -25.50 25.17
N PHE A 312 10.80 -24.45 25.11
CA PHE A 312 9.51 -24.42 25.80
C PHE A 312 8.32 -24.76 24.88
N GLY A 313 8.49 -24.64 23.56
CA GLY A 313 7.48 -24.95 22.54
C GLY A 313 6.38 -23.90 22.38
N ASN A 314 5.81 -23.41 23.49
CA ASN A 314 4.72 -22.43 23.47
C ASN A 314 4.80 -21.42 24.62
N LEU A 315 4.06 -20.32 24.48
CA LEU A 315 4.03 -19.23 25.45
C LEU A 315 3.64 -19.68 26.86
N LYS A 316 2.63 -20.55 27.01
CA LYS A 316 2.19 -21.02 28.34
C LYS A 316 3.32 -21.69 29.11
N ASN A 317 4.08 -22.54 28.42
CA ASN A 317 5.23 -23.21 29.02
C ASN A 317 6.31 -22.19 29.43
N ILE A 318 6.52 -21.12 28.64
CA ILE A 318 7.45 -20.03 28.99
C ILE A 318 6.94 -19.24 30.21
N LEU A 319 5.65 -18.94 30.28
CA LEU A 319 5.05 -18.19 31.39
C LEU A 319 5.09 -18.97 32.72
N ASN A 320 4.96 -20.30 32.65
CA ASN A 320 5.03 -21.17 33.83
C ASN A 320 6.47 -21.50 34.25
N ALA A 321 7.47 -21.19 33.41
CA ALA A 321 8.86 -21.54 33.68
C ALA A 321 9.46 -20.68 34.80
N GLY A 322 10.24 -21.32 35.66
CA GLY A 322 11.03 -20.64 36.69
C GLY A 322 12.24 -19.89 36.12
N ILE A 323 12.81 -18.97 36.90
CA ILE A 323 14.02 -18.22 36.50
C ILE A 323 15.18 -19.17 36.15
N GLU A 324 15.37 -20.25 36.93
CA GLU A 324 16.44 -21.22 36.70
C GLU A 324 16.24 -22.01 35.40
N GLU A 325 15.00 -22.40 35.08
CA GLU A 325 14.68 -23.13 33.84
C GLU A 325 14.87 -22.25 32.59
N ILE A 326 14.49 -20.97 32.67
CA ILE A 326 14.77 -19.99 31.62
C ILE A 326 16.29 -19.79 31.51
N ALA A 327 17.03 -19.85 32.63
CA ALA A 327 18.46 -19.61 32.67
C ALA A 327 19.30 -20.69 31.97
N GLU A 328 18.76 -21.89 31.86
CA GLU A 328 19.34 -23.02 31.14
C GLU A 328 19.28 -22.87 29.60
N VAL A 329 18.49 -21.92 29.08
CA VAL A 329 18.49 -21.65 27.63
C VAL A 329 19.83 -21.05 27.22
N GLN A 330 20.45 -21.61 26.17
CA GLN A 330 21.75 -21.15 25.68
C GLN A 330 21.73 -19.64 25.39
N GLY A 331 22.55 -18.88 26.12
CA GLY A 331 22.68 -17.42 26.01
C GLY A 331 21.72 -16.60 26.89
N MET A 332 20.89 -17.26 27.70
CA MET A 332 20.02 -16.67 28.73
C MET A 332 20.58 -16.91 30.14
N GLY A 333 21.70 -16.30 30.53
CA GLY A 333 22.17 -16.42 31.93
C GLY A 333 21.14 -15.89 32.96
N LYS A 334 21.30 -16.25 34.25
CA LYS A 334 20.36 -15.94 35.35
C LYS A 334 19.86 -14.49 35.38
N ALA A 335 20.74 -13.51 35.16
CA ALA A 335 20.35 -12.10 35.13
C ALA A 335 19.37 -11.76 33.99
N ARG A 336 19.58 -12.30 32.78
CA ARG A 336 18.68 -12.07 31.64
C ARG A 336 17.36 -12.81 31.81
N ALA A 337 17.41 -14.02 32.38
CA ALA A 337 16.26 -14.85 32.69
C ALA A 337 15.35 -14.17 33.73
N GLY A 338 15.92 -13.68 34.84
CA GLY A 338 15.17 -12.93 35.86
C GLY A 338 14.48 -11.70 35.29
N LEU A 339 15.19 -10.90 34.48
CA LEU A 339 14.60 -9.74 33.80
C LEU A 339 13.47 -10.12 32.82
N LEU A 340 13.56 -11.26 32.14
CA LEU A 340 12.50 -11.72 31.24
C LEU A 340 11.28 -12.17 32.05
N TYR A 341 11.51 -12.99 33.08
CA TYR A 341 10.49 -13.49 33.99
C TYR A 341 9.69 -12.35 34.63
N ASP A 342 10.39 -11.38 35.24
CA ASP A 342 9.75 -10.23 35.90
C ASP A 342 8.91 -9.39 34.94
N ARG A 343 9.39 -9.20 33.70
CA ARG A 343 8.64 -8.43 32.71
C ARG A 343 7.45 -9.19 32.16
N LEU A 344 7.58 -10.49 31.90
CA LEU A 344 6.45 -11.33 31.49
C LEU A 344 5.37 -11.33 32.57
N LYS A 345 5.74 -11.50 33.84
CA LYS A 345 4.80 -11.43 34.96
C LYS A 345 4.06 -10.10 35.02
N LYS A 346 4.77 -8.98 34.97
CA LYS A 346 4.17 -7.64 34.97
C LYS A 346 3.27 -7.40 33.75
N PHE A 347 3.68 -7.90 32.59
CA PHE A 347 2.88 -7.80 31.36
C PHE A 347 1.58 -8.59 31.51
N SER A 348 1.64 -9.84 31.98
CA SER A 348 0.46 -10.67 32.22
C SER A 348 -0.49 -10.02 33.23
N GLU A 349 0.04 -9.53 34.36
CA GLU A 349 -0.76 -8.81 35.36
C GLU A 349 -1.43 -7.57 34.76
N TYR A 350 -0.73 -6.80 33.94
CA TYR A 350 -1.30 -5.62 33.31
C TYR A 350 -2.49 -5.95 32.41
N TYR A 351 -2.34 -6.90 31.47
CA TYR A 351 -3.40 -7.24 30.52
C TYR A 351 -4.58 -7.99 31.16
N LEU A 352 -4.31 -8.86 32.14
CA LEU A 352 -5.38 -9.63 32.79
C LEU A 352 -6.21 -8.80 33.79
N TYR A 353 -5.61 -7.79 34.43
CA TYR A 353 -6.28 -7.03 35.50
C TYR A 353 -6.74 -5.62 35.11
N ASN A 354 -6.15 -4.97 34.09
CA ASN A 354 -6.49 -3.57 33.75
C ASN A 354 -7.37 -3.39 32.50
N GLU A 355 -7.42 -4.34 31.58
CA GLU A 355 -8.26 -4.25 30.37
C GLU A 355 -9.74 -4.70 30.51
N PRO A 356 -10.20 -5.49 31.52
CA PRO A 356 -11.61 -5.89 31.56
C PRO A 356 -12.62 -4.75 31.79
N TYR A 357 -12.17 -3.52 32.13
CA TYR A 357 -13.05 -2.43 32.57
C TYR A 357 -12.91 -1.09 31.82
N SER A 358 -12.08 -0.99 30.78
CA SER A 358 -11.83 0.29 30.09
C SER A 358 -12.47 0.43 28.71
N SER A 359 -12.85 -0.65 28.03
CA SER A 359 -13.58 -0.57 26.76
C SER A 359 -15.10 -0.64 26.99
N LYS A 360 -15.76 0.52 26.89
CA LYS A 360 -17.21 0.67 26.81
C LYS A 360 -17.84 -0.42 25.96
N GLY A 361 -18.97 -0.96 26.44
CA GLY A 361 -19.85 -1.84 25.67
C GLY A 361 -20.21 -1.21 24.32
N GLY A 362 -19.47 -1.61 23.29
CA GLY A 362 -19.79 -1.39 21.90
C GLY A 362 -20.24 -2.73 21.35
N VAL A 363 -21.54 -2.84 21.14
CA VAL A 363 -22.17 -3.91 20.36
C VAL A 363 -21.29 -4.23 19.15
N ILE A 364 -20.98 -5.51 18.95
CA ILE A 364 -20.41 -6.04 17.71
C ILE A 364 -21.38 -5.64 16.59
N GLN A 365 -21.13 -4.50 15.95
CA GLN A 365 -21.74 -4.23 14.66
C GLN A 365 -21.04 -5.16 13.69
N GLN A 366 -21.78 -6.18 13.23
CA GLN A 366 -21.48 -6.86 11.98
C GLN A 366 -21.33 -5.77 10.91
N ILE A 367 -20.08 -5.45 10.55
CA ILE A 367 -19.79 -4.67 9.36
C ILE A 367 -20.14 -5.58 8.19
N ARG A 368 -21.29 -5.33 7.56
CA ARG A 368 -21.60 -5.87 6.24
C ARG A 368 -20.71 -5.13 5.23
N PHE A 369 -20.13 -5.90 4.30
CA PHE A 369 -19.39 -5.42 3.15
C PHE A 369 -20.24 -4.48 2.29
#